data_AF-A0A815SQX8-F1
#
_entry.id   AF-A0A815SQX8-F1
#
_cell.length_a   1.000
_cell.length_b   1.000
_cell.length_c   1.000
_cell.angle_alpha   90.00
_cell.angle_beta   90.00
_cell.angle_gamma   90.00
#
_symmetry.space_group_name_H-M   'P 1'
#
loop_
_entity.id
_entity.type
_entity.pdbx_description
1 polymer ?
#
loop_
_entity_poly.entity_id
_entity_poly.type
_entity_poly.pdbx_seq_one_letter_code
_entity_poly.pdbx_strand_id
1 'polypeptide(L)'
;MMQIVPHTLAADLDKTEINAENWYETEMFNIKPDIMTMIRNLQHPIFRYKWNVQIWIEQMKKLDVRNRQSKQYDLNRHLLRVTVMLNTIGVVRKKKYVVDDEEIILKSEPMKTIGYNYQSKLLYEKTIAQTDMKTPYPSTNIIVINEDCLVLYEKLVSEGYRPLLLNMANATNPGGGYRKGDGAQEENLFRRSDYYQSLDSDVADKDRSERLYCTTKCELKQSTTFDEYYPMKEFGAIYKHLVLLFFVKQKPMDMLL
;
A
#
# COMPACT_ATOMS: atom_id res chain seq x y z
N MET A 1 47.88 10.12 30.06
CA MET A 1 47.20 8.88 29.63
C MET A 1 45.98 9.27 28.81
N MET A 2 46.08 9.14 27.49
CA MET A 2 45.01 9.44 26.55
C MET A 2 44.13 8.17 26.47
N GLN A 3 42.96 8.19 27.12
CA GLN A 3 41.98 7.11 26.96
C GLN A 3 41.35 7.23 25.57
N ILE A 4 41.83 6.42 24.65
CA ILE A 4 41.13 6.14 23.41
C ILE A 4 39.95 5.24 23.78
N VAL A 5 38.75 5.83 23.81
CA VAL A 5 37.51 5.07 23.89
C VAL A 5 37.39 4.27 22.58
N PRO A 6 37.27 2.93 22.61
CA PRO A 6 37.20 2.16 21.39
C PRO A 6 35.92 2.51 20.63
N HIS A 7 36.10 2.75 19.34
CA HIS A 7 35.06 2.89 18.31
C HIS A 7 33.86 1.98 18.61
N THR A 8 32.71 2.56 18.94
CA THR A 8 31.43 1.87 18.83
C THR A 8 31.29 1.50 17.36
N LEU A 9 31.35 0.20 17.04
CA LEU A 9 30.94 -0.32 15.75
C LEU A 9 29.55 0.26 15.49
N ALA A 10 29.41 1.15 14.51
CA ALA A 10 28.11 1.64 14.08
C ALA A 10 27.26 0.41 13.80
N ALA A 11 26.18 0.22 14.56
CA ALA A 11 25.31 -0.93 14.41
C ALA A 11 24.91 -1.06 12.94
N ASP A 12 25.05 -2.25 12.38
CA ASP A 12 24.60 -2.52 11.02
C ASP A 12 23.08 -2.36 11.00
N LEU A 13 22.61 -1.21 10.50
CA LEU A 13 21.20 -0.83 10.52
C LEU A 13 20.34 -1.86 9.77
N ASP A 14 20.89 -2.55 8.76
CA ASP A 14 20.17 -3.57 8.00
C ASP A 14 19.97 -4.88 8.78
N LYS A 15 20.71 -5.07 9.89
CA LYS A 15 20.52 -6.18 10.84
C LYS A 15 19.78 -5.77 12.10
N THR A 16 19.54 -4.47 12.28
CA THR A 16 18.91 -3.93 13.48
C THR A 16 17.40 -3.90 13.29
N GLU A 17 16.66 -4.51 14.21
CA GLU A 17 15.19 -4.47 14.20
C GLU A 17 14.68 -3.09 14.61
N ILE A 18 13.62 -2.63 13.93
CA ILE A 18 12.87 -1.45 14.35
C ILE A 18 12.24 -1.71 15.72
N ASN A 19 12.48 -0.82 16.68
CA ASN A 19 12.05 -1.01 18.06
C ASN A 19 11.59 0.31 18.73
N ALA A 20 11.24 0.23 20.02
CA ALA A 20 10.81 1.38 20.80
C ALA A 20 11.89 2.48 20.87
N GLU A 21 13.12 2.10 21.19
CA GLU A 21 14.22 3.02 21.48
C GLU A 21 14.78 3.69 20.22
N ASN A 22 14.82 2.98 19.09
CA ASN A 22 15.39 3.49 17.84
C ASN A 22 14.37 4.15 16.90
N TRP A 23 13.06 4.00 17.17
CA TRP A 23 12.01 4.53 16.31
C TRP A 23 10.74 4.93 17.06
N TYR A 24 9.97 3.97 17.57
CA TYR A 24 8.56 4.19 17.92
C TYR A 24 8.36 5.16 19.09
N GLU A 25 9.31 5.24 20.01
CA GLU A 25 9.25 6.12 21.18
C GLU A 25 10.23 7.30 21.07
N THR A 26 10.89 7.45 19.91
CA THR A 26 11.93 8.46 19.64
C THR A 26 11.74 9.12 18.27
N GLU A 27 12.44 8.64 17.23
CA GLU A 27 12.54 9.26 15.91
C GLU A 27 11.20 9.38 15.18
N MET A 28 10.24 8.50 15.47
CA MET A 28 8.90 8.57 14.88
C MET A 28 8.20 9.90 15.17
N PHE A 29 8.44 10.52 16.33
CA PHE A 29 7.83 11.81 16.68
C PHE A 29 8.49 13.00 15.98
N ASN A 30 9.66 12.79 15.36
CA ASN A 30 10.34 13.81 14.55
C ASN A 30 9.81 13.87 13.11
N ILE A 31 8.84 13.03 12.75
CA ILE A 31 8.18 13.07 11.45
C ILE A 31 7.51 14.45 11.27
N LYS A 32 8.13 15.28 10.43
CA LYS A 32 7.65 16.62 10.07
C LYS A 32 6.36 16.54 9.27
N PRO A 33 5.58 17.65 9.19
CA PRO A 33 4.36 17.70 8.37
C PRO A 33 4.60 17.35 6.89
N ASP A 34 5.80 17.57 6.35
CA ASP A 34 6.19 17.10 5.03
C ASP A 34 6.94 15.76 5.08
N ILE A 35 6.18 14.67 5.01
CA ILE A 35 6.70 13.29 4.92
C ILE A 35 7.54 13.05 3.65
N MET A 36 7.37 13.85 2.59
CA MET A 36 8.08 13.66 1.32
C MET A 36 9.57 13.88 1.45
N THR A 37 9.99 14.76 2.36
CA THR A 37 11.41 14.97 2.67
C THR A 37 12.06 13.66 3.15
N MET A 38 11.37 12.89 4.00
CA MET A 38 11.85 11.57 4.43
C MET A 38 11.79 10.55 3.30
N ILE A 39 10.68 10.49 2.56
CA ILE A 39 10.51 9.55 1.44
C ILE A 39 11.61 9.73 0.38
N ARG A 40 12.03 10.95 0.10
CA ARG A 40 13.09 11.25 -0.87
C ARG A 40 14.50 10.95 -0.35
N ASN A 41 14.70 10.92 0.97
CA ASN A 41 15.98 10.54 1.58
C ASN A 41 16.13 9.01 1.62
N LEU A 42 16.68 8.43 0.55
CA LEU A 42 16.89 6.98 0.45
C LEU A 42 17.82 6.40 1.53
N GLN A 43 18.67 7.23 2.15
CA GLN A 43 19.59 6.83 3.21
C GLN A 43 18.98 6.95 4.61
N HIS A 44 17.70 7.33 4.71
CA HIS A 44 17.03 7.46 5.99
C HIS A 44 17.01 6.11 6.74
N PRO A 45 17.34 6.06 8.05
CA PRO A 45 17.42 4.81 8.82
C PRO A 45 16.17 3.94 8.76
N ILE A 46 14.98 4.54 8.65
CA ILE A 46 13.70 3.82 8.53
C ILE A 46 13.65 2.82 7.37
N PHE A 47 14.36 3.10 6.27
CA PHE A 47 14.41 2.19 5.12
C PHE A 47 15.43 1.07 5.30
N ARG A 48 16.26 1.12 6.35
CA ARG A 48 17.31 0.16 6.65
C ARG A 48 16.88 -0.85 7.72
N TYR A 49 16.19 -0.40 8.76
CA TYR A 49 15.76 -1.29 9.85
C TYR A 49 14.99 -2.51 9.37
N LYS A 50 15.27 -3.66 9.98
CA LYS A 50 14.50 -4.90 9.81
C LYS A 50 13.12 -4.72 10.45
N TRP A 51 12.07 -5.03 9.70
CA TRP A 51 10.69 -4.92 10.20
C TRP A 51 10.44 -5.90 11.34
N ASN A 52 9.87 -5.42 12.45
CA ASN A 52 9.40 -6.27 13.55
C ASN A 52 7.92 -5.96 13.82
N VAL A 53 7.07 -6.90 13.41
CA VAL A 53 5.62 -6.75 13.55
C VAL A 53 5.13 -6.83 14.99
N GLN A 54 5.78 -7.65 15.83
CA GLN A 54 5.32 -7.84 17.20
C GLN A 54 5.49 -6.55 18.00
N ILE A 55 6.62 -5.88 17.82
CA ILE A 55 6.86 -4.57 18.41
C ILE A 55 5.83 -3.56 17.88
N TRP A 56 5.57 -3.50 16.58
CA TRP A 56 4.56 -2.59 16.04
C TRP A 56 3.17 -2.84 16.66
N ILE A 57 2.77 -4.11 16.80
CA ILE A 57 1.50 -4.50 17.45
C ILE A 57 1.49 -4.06 18.91
N GLU A 58 2.58 -4.27 19.63
CA GLU A 58 2.72 -3.82 21.02
C GLU A 58 2.54 -2.31 21.13
N GLN A 59 3.16 -1.53 20.24
CA GLN A 59 3.03 -0.07 20.21
C GLN A 59 1.59 0.38 19.92
N MET A 60 0.90 -0.29 19.00
CA MET A 60 -0.53 -0.04 18.75
C MET A 60 -1.40 -0.39 19.95
N LYS A 61 -1.11 -1.48 20.67
CA LYS A 61 -1.83 -1.89 21.89
C LYS A 61 -1.54 -0.99 23.09
N LYS A 62 -0.35 -0.38 23.17
CA LYS A 62 0.02 0.60 24.21
C LYS A 62 -0.82 1.87 24.13
N LEU A 63 -1.42 2.19 22.99
CA LEU A 63 -2.30 3.35 22.86
C LEU A 63 -3.51 3.22 23.78
N ASP A 64 -3.64 4.15 24.74
CA ASP A 64 -4.72 4.11 25.72
C ASP A 64 -6.07 4.34 25.04
N VAL A 65 -6.82 3.25 24.91
CA VAL A 65 -8.15 3.21 24.29
C VAL A 65 -9.14 4.15 25.00
N ARG A 66 -8.92 4.47 26.28
CA ARG A 66 -9.72 5.43 27.05
C ARG A 66 -9.53 6.87 26.56
N ASN A 67 -8.43 7.15 25.87
CA ASN A 67 -8.09 8.47 25.31
C ASN A 67 -8.36 8.57 23.80
N ARG A 68 -9.25 7.73 23.25
CA ARG A 68 -9.63 7.71 21.82
C ARG A 68 -10.09 9.05 21.24
N GLN A 69 -10.48 10.00 22.09
CA GLN A 69 -10.92 11.33 21.68
C GLN A 69 -9.79 12.39 21.74
N SER A 70 -8.59 12.00 22.18
CA SER A 70 -7.47 12.93 22.30
C SER A 70 -6.70 13.06 20.99
N LYS A 71 -6.32 14.29 20.65
CA LYS A 71 -5.48 14.58 19.47
C LYS A 71 -4.15 13.81 19.48
N GLN A 72 -3.59 13.56 20.67
CA GLN A 72 -2.34 12.80 20.83
C GLN A 72 -2.52 11.33 20.47
N TYR A 73 -3.63 10.71 20.87
CA TYR A 73 -3.94 9.33 20.51
C TYR A 73 -4.03 9.18 18.99
N ASP A 74 -4.76 10.08 18.32
CA ASP A 74 -4.92 10.06 16.87
C ASP A 74 -3.57 10.27 16.17
N LEU A 75 -2.78 11.26 16.60
CA LEU A 75 -1.45 11.52 16.06
C LEU A 75 -0.54 10.29 16.18
N ASN A 76 -0.47 9.66 17.36
CA ASN A 76 0.39 8.50 17.57
C ASN A 76 -0.05 7.32 16.70
N ARG A 77 -1.36 7.07 16.59
CA ARG A 77 -1.92 6.05 15.71
C ARG A 77 -1.58 6.32 14.24
N HIS A 78 -1.67 7.57 13.81
CA HIS A 78 -1.32 7.98 12.46
C HIS A 78 0.16 7.74 12.17
N LEU A 79 1.06 8.13 13.08
CA LEU A 79 2.50 7.91 12.95
C LEU A 79 2.88 6.42 12.88
N LEU A 80 2.22 5.57 13.66
CA LEU A 80 2.41 4.11 13.58
C LEU A 80 2.03 3.55 12.21
N ARG A 81 0.97 4.07 11.57
CA ARG A 81 0.56 3.68 10.22
C ARG A 81 1.47 4.25 9.13
N VAL A 82 1.93 5.50 9.30
CA VAL A 82 2.96 6.09 8.44
C VAL A 82 4.24 5.27 8.49
N THR A 83 4.58 4.68 9.64
CA THR A 83 5.72 3.77 9.75
C THR A 83 5.56 2.52 8.87
N VAL A 84 4.36 1.93 8.80
CA VAL A 84 4.06 0.81 7.87
C VAL A 84 4.24 1.25 6.42
N MET A 85 3.72 2.43 6.05
CA MET A 85 3.91 3.00 4.71
C MET A 85 5.40 3.13 4.35
N LEU A 86 6.20 3.72 5.24
CA LEU A 86 7.63 3.92 5.01
C LEU A 86 8.36 2.58 4.85
N ASN A 87 7.99 1.58 5.65
CA ASN A 87 8.56 0.24 5.50
C ASN A 87 8.23 -0.38 4.14
N THR A 88 6.96 -0.31 3.72
CA THR A 88 6.52 -0.79 2.39
C THR A 88 7.29 -0.12 1.25
N ILE A 89 7.47 1.20 1.31
CA ILE A 89 8.26 1.94 0.32
C ILE A 89 9.71 1.41 0.30
N GLY A 90 10.31 1.20 1.47
CA GLY A 90 11.66 0.64 1.61
C GLY A 90 11.78 -0.77 1.01
N VAL A 91 10.84 -1.64 1.33
CA VAL A 91 10.75 -3.02 0.81
C VAL A 91 10.65 -3.04 -0.71
N VAL A 92 9.76 -2.23 -1.29
CA VAL A 92 9.59 -2.14 -2.74
C VAL A 92 10.85 -1.62 -3.43
N ARG A 93 11.51 -0.60 -2.86
CA ARG A 93 12.77 -0.05 -3.41
C ARG A 93 13.91 -1.05 -3.36
N LYS A 94 14.05 -1.78 -2.24
CA LYS A 94 15.04 -2.84 -2.06
C LYS A 94 14.75 -4.08 -2.90
N LYS A 95 13.51 -4.23 -3.41
CA LYS A 95 12.99 -5.42 -4.10
C LYS A 95 13.12 -6.71 -3.28
N LYS A 96 13.17 -6.58 -1.96
CA LYS A 96 13.27 -7.70 -1.03
C LYS A 96 12.84 -7.29 0.36
N TYR A 97 12.43 -8.28 1.15
CA TYR A 97 12.12 -8.13 2.57
C TYR A 97 12.44 -9.42 3.31
N VAL A 98 12.50 -9.36 4.63
CA VAL A 98 12.80 -10.51 5.48
C VAL A 98 11.57 -10.83 6.33
N VAL A 99 11.20 -12.10 6.40
CA VAL A 99 10.16 -12.64 7.29
C VAL A 99 10.74 -13.89 7.94
N ASP A 100 10.69 -13.97 9.28
CA ASP A 100 11.19 -15.13 10.03
C ASP A 100 12.62 -15.53 9.65
N ASP A 101 13.48 -14.52 9.45
CA ASP A 101 14.89 -14.62 9.00
C ASP A 101 15.08 -15.19 7.58
N GLU A 102 14.00 -15.44 6.84
CA GLU A 102 14.04 -15.78 5.43
C GLU A 102 13.96 -14.52 4.56
N GLU A 103 14.90 -14.39 3.62
CA GLU A 103 14.88 -13.32 2.63
C GLU A 103 13.94 -13.68 1.47
N ILE A 104 12.95 -12.84 1.24
CA ILE A 104 11.99 -12.96 0.15
C ILE A 104 12.31 -11.91 -0.90
N ILE A 105 12.68 -12.35 -2.10
CA ILE A 105 12.94 -11.49 -3.26
C ILE A 105 11.63 -11.18 -3.98
N LEU A 106 11.37 -9.90 -4.21
CA LEU A 106 10.20 -9.41 -4.92
C LEU A 106 10.45 -9.45 -6.44
N LYS A 107 9.71 -10.30 -7.14
CA LYS A 107 9.65 -10.25 -8.60
C LYS A 107 8.77 -9.08 -9.03
N SER A 108 9.42 -8.02 -9.51
CA SER A 108 8.72 -6.84 -10.04
C SER A 108 8.42 -7.04 -11.51
N GLU A 109 7.25 -7.60 -11.82
CA GLU A 109 6.71 -7.53 -13.19
C GLU A 109 6.30 -6.09 -13.53
N PRO A 110 6.39 -5.68 -14.82
CA PRO A 110 5.86 -4.40 -15.26
C PRO A 110 4.37 -4.30 -14.92
N MET A 111 4.01 -3.22 -14.22
CA MET A 111 2.64 -3.02 -13.77
C MET A 111 1.84 -2.37 -14.89
N LYS A 112 0.57 -2.76 -15.03
CA LYS A 112 -0.33 -2.16 -16.02
C LYS A 112 -1.49 -1.48 -15.33
N THR A 113 -1.60 -0.17 -15.54
CA THR A 113 -2.67 0.67 -15.02
C THR A 113 -3.52 1.16 -16.18
N ILE A 114 -4.83 0.93 -16.13
CA ILE A 114 -5.77 1.31 -17.18
C ILE A 114 -6.87 2.17 -16.58
N GLY A 115 -6.99 3.40 -17.07
CA GLY A 115 -8.09 4.30 -16.74
C GLY A 115 -9.27 4.12 -17.68
N TYR A 116 -10.46 4.19 -17.11
CA TYR A 116 -11.74 4.23 -17.80
C TYR A 116 -12.50 5.47 -17.34
N ASN A 117 -13.30 6.03 -18.23
CA ASN A 117 -14.23 7.11 -17.93
C ASN A 117 -15.57 6.87 -18.65
N TYR A 118 -16.52 7.79 -18.50
CA TYR A 118 -17.85 7.69 -19.13
C TYR A 118 -17.83 7.55 -20.66
N GLN A 119 -16.73 7.94 -21.33
CA GLN A 119 -16.55 7.78 -22.78
C GLN A 119 -15.96 6.42 -23.13
N SER A 120 -15.26 5.76 -22.21
CA SER A 120 -14.65 4.46 -22.45
C SER A 120 -15.72 3.43 -22.77
N LYS A 121 -15.47 2.62 -23.79
CA LYS A 121 -16.29 1.45 -24.12
C LYS A 121 -15.51 0.19 -23.79
N LEU A 122 -16.19 -0.80 -23.20
CA LEU A 122 -15.62 -2.15 -23.02
C LEU A 122 -15.82 -3.01 -24.27
N LEU A 123 -16.83 -2.68 -25.08
CA LEU A 123 -17.11 -3.28 -26.38
C LEU A 123 -17.53 -2.18 -27.37
N TYR A 124 -16.84 -2.13 -28.50
CA TYR A 124 -17.10 -1.21 -29.60
C TYR A 124 -17.91 -1.95 -30.67
N GLU A 125 -18.87 -1.28 -31.30
CA GLU A 125 -19.75 -1.81 -32.36
C GLU A 125 -20.63 -3.01 -32.00
N LYS A 126 -20.57 -3.51 -30.76
CA LYS A 126 -21.46 -4.55 -30.24
C LYS A 126 -22.42 -3.96 -29.20
N THR A 127 -23.66 -3.72 -29.61
CA THR A 127 -24.76 -3.58 -28.66
C THR A 127 -25.15 -4.99 -28.22
N ILE A 128 -24.82 -5.35 -26.97
CA ILE A 128 -25.28 -6.60 -26.37
C ILE A 128 -26.63 -6.31 -25.72
N ALA A 129 -27.71 -6.89 -26.24
CA ALA A 129 -28.97 -6.86 -25.51
C ALA A 129 -28.79 -7.64 -24.21
N GLN A 130 -29.44 -7.22 -23.12
CA GLN A 130 -29.37 -7.95 -21.85
C GLN A 130 -29.75 -9.43 -22.01
N THR A 131 -30.65 -9.74 -22.95
CA THR A 131 -31.06 -11.09 -23.35
C THR A 131 -29.94 -11.93 -23.98
N ASP A 132 -28.95 -11.28 -24.60
CA ASP A 132 -27.81 -11.93 -25.23
C ASP A 132 -26.65 -12.16 -24.24
N MET A 133 -26.73 -11.58 -23.04
CA MET A 133 -25.79 -11.86 -21.96
C MET A 133 -26.03 -13.27 -21.44
N LYS A 134 -25.29 -14.24 -21.98
CA LYS A 134 -25.24 -15.58 -21.42
C LYS A 134 -24.70 -15.50 -19.99
N THR A 135 -25.45 -16.01 -19.02
CA THR A 135 -24.95 -16.22 -17.67
C THR A 135 -23.85 -17.29 -17.73
N PRO A 136 -22.58 -16.94 -17.47
CA PRO A 136 -21.49 -17.91 -17.60
C PRO A 136 -21.57 -19.02 -16.54
N TYR A 137 -22.32 -18.77 -15.46
CA TYR A 137 -22.51 -19.68 -14.35
C TYR A 137 -24.00 -19.76 -13.96
N PRO A 138 -24.47 -20.93 -13.48
CA PRO A 138 -25.87 -21.14 -13.11
C PRO A 138 -26.29 -20.41 -11.84
N SER A 139 -25.34 -20.05 -10.97
CA SER A 139 -25.59 -19.34 -9.71
C SER A 139 -24.35 -18.56 -9.26
N THR A 140 -24.58 -17.57 -8.39
CA THR A 140 -23.55 -16.78 -7.71
C THR A 140 -23.60 -17.09 -6.23
N ASN A 141 -22.48 -17.53 -5.65
CA ASN A 141 -22.37 -17.67 -4.20
C ASN A 141 -22.02 -16.31 -3.58
N ILE A 142 -22.80 -15.85 -2.61
CA ILE A 142 -22.61 -14.58 -1.92
C ILE A 142 -22.31 -14.88 -0.46
N ILE A 143 -21.15 -14.44 -0.01
CA ILE A 143 -20.66 -14.65 1.36
C ILE A 143 -20.35 -13.30 1.97
N VAL A 144 -20.83 -13.06 3.18
CA VAL A 144 -20.52 -11.87 3.98
C VAL A 144 -19.68 -12.30 5.17
N ILE A 145 -18.47 -11.77 5.27
CA ILE A 145 -17.55 -12.03 6.38
C ILE A 145 -17.02 -10.72 6.94
N ASN A 146 -16.76 -10.71 8.24
CA ASN A 146 -16.08 -9.61 8.92
C ASN A 146 -14.57 -9.87 8.89
N GLU A 147 -13.92 -9.55 7.77
CA GLU A 147 -12.50 -9.81 7.55
C GLU A 147 -11.86 -8.69 6.72
N ASP A 148 -10.56 -8.44 6.93
CA ASP A 148 -9.81 -7.49 6.11
C ASP A 148 -9.72 -7.96 4.65
N CYS A 149 -9.84 -7.02 3.73
CA CYS A 149 -9.94 -7.34 2.31
C CYS A 149 -8.66 -7.95 1.73
N LEU A 150 -7.48 -7.62 2.27
CA LEU A 150 -6.21 -8.21 1.82
C LEU A 150 -6.01 -9.61 2.39
N VAL A 151 -6.48 -9.86 3.62
CA VAL A 151 -6.49 -11.21 4.22
C VAL A 151 -7.37 -12.14 3.41
N LEU A 152 -8.59 -11.72 3.08
CA LEU A 152 -9.46 -12.52 2.23
C LEU A 152 -8.87 -12.71 0.83
N TYR A 153 -8.26 -11.66 0.25
CA TYR A 153 -7.63 -11.75 -1.06
C TYR A 153 -6.52 -12.81 -1.08
N GLU A 154 -5.62 -12.80 -0.09
CA GLU A 154 -4.53 -13.77 0.01
C GLU A 154 -5.04 -15.19 0.26
N LYS A 155 -6.03 -15.35 1.13
CA LYS A 155 -6.70 -16.64 1.33
C LYS A 155 -7.22 -17.20 0.02
N LEU A 156 -7.97 -16.41 -0.75
CA LEU A 156 -8.52 -16.83 -2.05
C LEU A 156 -7.40 -17.16 -3.06
N VAL A 157 -6.33 -16.38 -3.09
CA VAL A 157 -5.15 -16.69 -3.93
C VAL A 157 -4.49 -18.01 -3.51
N SER A 158 -4.35 -18.26 -2.21
CA SER A 158 -3.79 -19.51 -1.67
C SER A 158 -4.63 -20.74 -2.01
N GLU A 159 -5.95 -20.56 -2.16
CA GLU A 159 -6.90 -21.56 -2.62
C GLU A 159 -6.89 -21.74 -4.16
N GLY A 160 -6.07 -20.99 -4.88
CA GLY A 160 -5.89 -21.09 -6.34
C GLY A 160 -6.81 -20.17 -7.16
N TYR A 161 -7.56 -19.26 -6.53
CA TYR A 161 -8.39 -18.30 -7.23
C TYR A 161 -7.59 -17.11 -7.78
N ARG A 162 -8.21 -16.34 -8.68
CA ARG A 162 -7.70 -15.07 -9.21
C ARG A 162 -8.67 -13.93 -8.89
N PRO A 163 -8.78 -13.53 -7.60
CA PRO A 163 -9.77 -12.57 -7.16
C PRO A 163 -9.52 -11.17 -7.75
N LEU A 164 -10.62 -10.45 -7.98
CA LEU A 164 -10.61 -9.00 -8.20
C LEU A 164 -10.94 -8.31 -6.88
N LEU A 165 -10.14 -7.30 -6.53
CA LEU A 165 -10.33 -6.51 -5.32
C LEU A 165 -10.84 -5.12 -5.67
N LEU A 166 -11.96 -4.72 -5.08
CA LEU A 166 -12.48 -3.37 -5.23
C LEU A 166 -11.76 -2.43 -4.25
N ASN A 167 -11.11 -1.39 -4.77
CA ASN A 167 -10.63 -0.26 -3.98
C ASN A 167 -11.79 0.73 -3.77
N MET A 168 -12.12 1.08 -2.52
CA MET A 168 -13.07 2.15 -2.19
C MET A 168 -12.36 3.51 -2.29
N ALA A 169 -11.97 3.85 -3.52
CA ALA A 169 -11.06 4.95 -3.78
C ALA A 169 -11.64 6.33 -3.43
N ASN A 170 -10.81 7.18 -2.87
CA ASN A 170 -11.05 8.61 -2.78
C ASN A 170 -11.15 9.18 -4.20
N ALA A 171 -12.13 10.04 -4.48
CA ALA A 171 -12.33 10.57 -5.84
C ALA A 171 -11.29 11.64 -6.24
N THR A 172 -10.57 12.20 -5.28
CA THR A 172 -9.73 13.39 -5.48
C THR A 172 -8.24 13.11 -5.37
N ASN A 173 -7.83 12.27 -4.42
CA ASN A 173 -6.43 12.01 -4.12
C ASN A 173 -6.16 10.51 -4.16
N PRO A 174 -5.17 10.03 -4.93
CA PRO A 174 -4.83 8.61 -4.96
C PRO A 174 -4.36 8.15 -3.58
N GLY A 175 -4.95 7.07 -3.07
CA GLY A 175 -4.59 6.54 -1.76
C GLY A 175 -5.15 7.35 -0.59
N GLY A 176 -6.05 8.30 -0.83
CA GLY A 176 -6.70 9.09 0.21
C GLY A 176 -5.70 9.74 1.16
N GLY A 177 -5.81 9.42 2.45
CA GLY A 177 -4.96 9.93 3.52
C GLY A 177 -3.79 9.03 3.92
N TYR A 178 -3.35 8.09 3.07
CA TYR A 178 -2.40 7.06 3.49
C TYR A 178 -1.06 7.62 3.98
N ARG A 179 -0.59 8.73 3.38
CA ARG A 179 0.62 9.47 3.79
C ARG A 179 0.47 10.18 5.15
N LYS A 180 -0.77 10.39 5.60
CA LYS A 180 -1.11 11.05 6.88
C LYS A 180 -1.46 10.06 7.99
N GLY A 181 -1.53 8.76 7.67
CA GLY A 181 -1.88 7.71 8.63
C GLY A 181 -3.39 7.45 8.79
N ASP A 182 -4.21 7.92 7.85
CA ASP A 182 -5.66 7.67 7.87
C ASP A 182 -5.96 6.18 7.67
N GLY A 183 -7.09 5.70 8.18
CA GLY A 183 -7.34 4.27 8.43
C GLY A 183 -8.50 3.66 7.69
N ALA A 184 -8.79 4.09 6.47
CA ALA A 184 -9.82 3.46 5.65
C ALA A 184 -9.21 2.38 4.74
N GLN A 185 -10.08 1.69 3.99
CA GLN A 185 -9.72 0.52 3.20
C GLN A 185 -8.69 0.86 2.12
N GLU A 186 -8.87 1.98 1.41
CA GLU A 186 -7.93 2.43 0.38
C GLU A 186 -6.54 2.66 0.97
N GLU A 187 -6.44 3.35 2.10
CA GLU A 187 -5.16 3.65 2.73
C GLU A 187 -4.45 2.37 3.18
N ASN A 188 -5.20 1.36 3.63
CA ASN A 188 -4.63 0.06 3.97
C ASN A 188 -4.05 -0.63 2.74
N LEU A 189 -4.75 -0.59 1.60
CA LEU A 189 -4.23 -1.10 0.33
C LEU A 189 -2.91 -0.41 -0.05
N PHE A 190 -2.85 0.92 0.02
CA PHE A 190 -1.64 1.67 -0.33
C PHE A 190 -0.48 1.40 0.64
N ARG A 191 -0.77 1.17 1.93
CA ARG A 191 0.25 0.87 2.94
C ARG A 191 0.82 -0.53 2.85
N ARG A 192 0.04 -1.51 2.40
CA ARG A 192 0.40 -2.94 2.43
C ARG A 192 0.59 -3.54 1.06
N SER A 193 0.74 -2.71 0.04
CA SER A 193 1.00 -3.19 -1.30
C SER A 193 1.84 -2.21 -2.11
N ASP A 194 2.23 -2.64 -3.30
CA ASP A 194 2.83 -1.73 -4.27
C ASP A 194 1.79 -0.89 -5.05
N TYR A 195 0.54 -0.78 -4.57
CA TYR A 195 -0.50 -0.01 -5.26
C TYR A 195 -0.15 1.45 -5.51
N TYR A 196 0.56 2.09 -4.59
CA TYR A 196 1.04 3.45 -4.78
C TYR A 196 1.89 3.62 -6.06
N GLN A 197 2.59 2.59 -6.54
CA GLN A 197 3.40 2.66 -7.77
C GLN A 197 2.59 2.94 -9.04
N SER A 198 1.29 2.60 -9.00
CA SER A 198 0.37 2.81 -10.11
C SER A 198 -0.12 4.27 -10.18
N LEU A 199 -0.41 4.87 -9.02
CA LEU A 199 -1.22 6.09 -8.92
C LEU A 199 -0.55 7.28 -8.22
N ASP A 200 0.49 7.04 -7.43
CA ASP A 200 1.17 8.08 -6.68
C ASP A 200 2.41 8.58 -7.43
N SER A 201 2.31 9.71 -8.12
CA SER A 201 3.38 10.26 -8.95
C SER A 201 4.61 10.76 -8.18
N ASP A 202 4.45 11.10 -6.90
CA ASP A 202 5.55 11.63 -6.09
C ASP A 202 6.44 10.52 -5.53
N VAL A 203 5.87 9.33 -5.34
CA VAL A 203 6.54 8.19 -4.69
C VAL A 203 6.86 7.08 -5.69
N ALA A 204 6.07 6.94 -6.76
CA ALA A 204 6.24 5.88 -7.74
C ALA A 204 7.53 6.00 -8.54
N ASP A 205 8.08 4.83 -8.87
CA ASP A 205 9.06 4.66 -9.93
C ASP A 205 8.33 4.76 -11.28
N LYS A 206 8.62 5.81 -12.04
CA LYS A 206 7.90 6.13 -13.28
C LYS A 206 8.06 5.07 -14.35
N ASP A 207 9.18 4.33 -14.32
CA ASP A 207 9.53 3.31 -15.30
C ASP A 207 8.87 1.95 -15.00
N ARG A 208 8.23 1.80 -13.84
CA ARG A 208 7.71 0.52 -13.35
C ARG A 208 6.25 0.24 -13.76
N SER A 209 5.48 1.27 -14.11
CA SER A 209 4.07 1.12 -14.51
C SER A 209 3.82 1.67 -15.91
N GLU A 210 3.36 0.79 -16.80
CA GLU A 210 2.64 1.19 -18.00
C GLU A 210 1.31 1.83 -17.58
N ARG A 211 1.03 3.02 -18.11
CA ARG A 211 -0.19 3.78 -17.84
C ARG A 211 -0.94 3.98 -19.14
N LEU A 212 -2.16 3.45 -19.19
CA LEU A 212 -3.01 3.51 -20.36
C LEU A 212 -4.39 4.08 -20.00
N TYR A 213 -5.13 4.52 -21.01
CA TYR A 213 -6.55 4.78 -20.90
C TYR A 213 -7.31 4.05 -22.02
N CYS A 214 -8.53 3.63 -21.70
CA CYS A 214 -9.43 3.02 -22.67
C CYS A 214 -10.22 4.10 -23.42
N THR A 215 -10.13 4.10 -24.75
CA THR A 215 -10.84 5.06 -25.60
C THR A 215 -12.31 4.66 -25.81
N THR A 216 -13.06 5.54 -26.49
CA THR A 216 -14.41 5.26 -26.99
C THR A 216 -14.48 4.11 -27.98
N LYS A 217 -13.34 3.72 -28.58
CA LYS A 217 -13.22 2.63 -29.55
C LYS A 217 -12.64 1.34 -28.96
N CYS A 218 -12.59 1.21 -27.63
CA CYS A 218 -11.96 0.08 -26.93
C CYS A 218 -10.45 -0.05 -27.16
N GLU A 219 -9.79 1.01 -27.62
CA GLU A 219 -8.33 1.01 -27.81
C GLU A 219 -7.67 1.41 -26.49
N LEU A 220 -6.53 0.77 -26.17
CA LEU A 220 -5.69 1.21 -25.07
C LEU A 220 -4.62 2.16 -25.62
N LYS A 221 -4.61 3.40 -25.13
CA LYS A 221 -3.62 4.40 -25.51
C LYS A 221 -2.76 4.79 -24.32
N GLN A 222 -1.49 5.02 -24.58
CA GLN A 222 -0.55 5.44 -23.56
C GLN A 222 -0.94 6.80 -23.00
N SER A 223 -0.99 6.88 -21.68
CA SER A 223 -1.17 8.13 -20.96
C SER A 223 0.18 8.85 -20.88
N THR A 224 0.17 10.16 -21.09
CA THR A 224 1.39 10.98 -21.08
C THR A 224 1.69 11.59 -19.71
N THR A 225 0.72 11.61 -18.78
CA THR A 225 0.86 12.20 -17.44
C THR A 225 0.17 11.37 -16.35
N PHE A 226 0.67 11.45 -15.12
CA PHE A 226 0.05 10.78 -13.96
C PHE A 226 -1.31 11.40 -13.57
N ASP A 227 -1.52 12.68 -13.90
CA ASP A 227 -2.67 13.47 -13.48
C ASP A 227 -3.93 13.18 -14.33
N GLU A 228 -3.88 12.21 -15.24
CA GLU A 228 -5.04 11.84 -16.06
C GLU A 228 -6.07 10.96 -15.32
N TYR A 229 -5.65 10.29 -14.24
CA TYR A 229 -6.53 9.41 -13.46
C TYR A 229 -7.26 10.14 -12.32
N TYR A 230 -6.67 11.22 -11.82
CA TYR A 230 -7.18 11.99 -10.68
C TYR A 230 -7.23 13.49 -10.98
N PRO A 231 -8.28 14.21 -10.53
CA PRO A 231 -9.46 13.70 -9.85
C PRO A 231 -10.27 12.76 -10.75
N MET A 232 -10.84 11.71 -10.15
CA MET A 232 -11.60 10.69 -10.86
C MET A 232 -12.82 11.34 -11.51
N LYS A 233 -12.97 11.12 -12.82
CA LYS A 233 -14.14 11.58 -13.56
C LYS A 233 -15.38 10.81 -13.09
N GLU A 234 -16.55 11.40 -13.27
CA GLU A 234 -17.83 10.71 -13.04
C GLU A 234 -17.91 9.42 -13.87
N PHE A 235 -18.31 8.32 -13.23
CA PHE A 235 -18.25 6.95 -13.78
C PHE A 235 -16.85 6.50 -14.22
N GLY A 236 -15.81 7.14 -13.69
CA GLY A 236 -14.43 6.74 -13.85
C GLY A 236 -14.11 5.47 -13.09
N ALA A 237 -13.25 4.64 -13.67
CA ALA A 237 -12.72 3.44 -13.00
C ALA A 237 -11.25 3.29 -13.36
N ILE A 238 -10.50 2.71 -12.43
CA ILE A 238 -9.08 2.41 -12.64
C ILE A 238 -8.90 0.92 -12.41
N TYR A 239 -8.40 0.23 -13.43
CA TYR A 239 -7.98 -1.15 -13.30
C TYR A 239 -6.48 -1.21 -13.17
N LYS A 240 -6.01 -1.94 -12.14
CA LYS A 240 -4.61 -2.28 -11.98
C LYS A 240 -4.44 -3.78 -12.13
N HIS A 241 -3.51 -4.18 -13.01
CA HIS A 241 -3.07 -5.56 -13.10
C HIS A 241 -1.86 -5.78 -12.16
N LEU A 242 -1.91 -6.89 -11.40
CA LEU A 242 -0.87 -7.36 -10.49
C LEU A 242 -0.57 -6.39 -9.33
N VAL A 243 -1.04 -6.74 -8.14
CA VAL A 243 -0.72 -6.04 -6.89
C VAL A 243 0.14 -6.97 -6.05
N LEU A 244 1.37 -6.54 -5.73
CA LEU A 244 2.18 -7.24 -4.74
C LEU A 244 1.70 -6.84 -3.34
N LEU A 245 1.31 -7.81 -2.54
CA LEU A 245 0.86 -7.61 -1.16
C LEU A 245 1.99 -7.87 -0.18
N PHE A 246 2.02 -7.07 0.88
CA PHE A 246 2.98 -7.12 1.97
C PHE A 246 2.24 -7.33 3.30
N PHE A 247 2.91 -7.98 4.26
CA PHE A 247 2.41 -8.18 5.63
C PHE A 247 1.11 -8.98 5.75
N VAL A 248 0.73 -9.78 4.75
CA VAL A 248 -0.56 -10.53 4.80
C VAL A 248 -0.52 -11.73 5.76
N LYS A 249 0.66 -12.28 6.04
CA LYS A 249 0.84 -13.36 7.02
C LYS A 249 0.81 -12.89 8.48
N GLN A 250 0.62 -11.60 8.74
CA GLN A 250 0.72 -11.00 10.07
C GLN A 250 -0.65 -10.62 10.63
N LYS A 251 -1.48 -11.65 10.90
CA LYS A 251 -2.89 -11.55 11.32
C LYS A 251 -3.26 -10.47 12.36
N PRO A 252 -2.43 -10.12 13.37
CA PRO A 252 -2.83 -9.09 14.34
C PRO A 252 -2.74 -7.66 13.79
N MET A 253 -2.05 -7.43 12.67
CA MET A 253 -1.90 -6.12 12.04
C MET A 253 -3.17 -5.68 11.30
N ASP A 254 -3.96 -6.65 10.82
CA ASP A 254 -5.09 -6.43 9.91
C ASP A 254 -6.23 -5.62 10.51
N MET A 255 -6.49 -5.77 11.82
CA MET A 255 -7.54 -5.01 12.52
C MET A 255 -7.10 -3.62 12.98
N LEU A 256 -5.81 -3.28 12.81
CA LEU A 256 -5.19 -2.09 13.41
C LEU A 256 -4.82 -1.02 12.37
N LEU A 257 -4.70 -1.41 11.10
CA LEU A 257 -4.31 -0.52 10.00
C LEU A 257 -5.42 0.36 9.46
#